data_AF-A0A966T4V6-F1
#
_entry.id   AF-A0A966T4V6-F1
#
_cell.length_a   1.000
_cell.length_b   1.000
_cell.length_c   1.000
_cell.angle_alpha   90.00
_cell.angle_beta   90.00
_cell.angle_gamma   90.00
#
_symmetry.space_group_name_H-M   'P 1'
#
loop_
_entity.id
_entity.type
_entity.pdbx_description
1 polymer ?
#
loop_
_entity_poly.entity_id
_entity_poly.type
_entity_poly.pdbx_seq_one_letter_code
_entity_poly.pdbx_strand_id
1 'polypeptide(L)'
;MLRTDSEAHSHQAGRWGVVTRVSRATRVAIATDLRRLVTTGDVLDAATDLEVYGYDASFLTQLKPVVPDVAVIARSEADVVAVMRYADEHRIPVTPRG
;
A
#
# COMPACT_ATOMS: atom_id res chain seq x y z
N MET A 1 40.65 16.29 -23.44
CA MET A 1 40.41 14.83 -23.30
C MET A 1 39.14 14.66 -22.49
N LEU A 2 37.98 14.66 -23.17
CA LEU A 2 36.66 14.49 -22.58
C LEU A 2 36.41 12.99 -22.39
N ARG A 3 36.12 12.56 -21.15
CA ARG A 3 35.51 11.26 -20.89
C ARG A 3 34.13 11.51 -20.30
N THR A 4 33.13 11.28 -21.15
CA THR A 4 31.71 11.18 -20.80
C THR A 4 31.42 9.71 -20.51
N ASP A 5 31.26 9.35 -19.24
CA ASP A 5 30.66 8.07 -18.88
C ASP A 5 29.23 8.33 -18.45
N SER A 6 28.34 8.24 -19.45
CA SER A 6 26.89 8.28 -19.34
C SER A 6 26.41 6.87 -18.98
N GLU A 7 26.31 6.56 -17.69
CA GLU A 7 25.69 5.32 -17.23
C GLU A 7 24.16 5.42 -17.36
N ALA A 8 23.66 4.87 -18.47
CA ALA A 8 22.26 4.62 -18.71
C ALA A 8 21.73 3.64 -17.64
N HIS A 9 21.09 4.19 -16.61
CA HIS A 9 20.32 3.43 -15.64
C HIS A 9 19.13 2.78 -16.36
N SER A 10 19.28 1.50 -16.65
CA SER A 10 18.27 0.67 -17.27
C SER A 10 17.12 0.49 -16.27
N HIS A 11 16.07 1.29 -16.41
CA HIS A 11 14.81 1.09 -15.71
C HIS A 11 14.19 -0.23 -16.18
N GLN A 12 14.40 -1.29 -15.42
CA GLN A 12 13.61 -2.50 -15.56
C GLN A 12 12.21 -2.19 -15.01
N ALA A 13 11.32 -1.78 -15.91
CA ALA A 13 9.90 -1.60 -15.63
C ALA A 13 9.32 -2.94 -15.18
N GLY A 14 9.17 -3.10 -13.87
CA GLY A 14 8.52 -4.26 -13.27
C GLY A 14 7.11 -4.42 -13.85
N ARG A 15 6.79 -5.62 -14.28
CA ARG A 15 5.48 -6.04 -14.78
C ARG A 15 4.39 -5.66 -13.77
N TRP A 16 3.72 -4.53 -13.95
CA TRP A 16 2.53 -4.16 -13.18
C TRP A 16 1.40 -5.10 -13.57
N GLY A 17 1.26 -6.17 -12.80
CA GLY A 17 0.08 -7.03 -12.86
C GLY A 17 -1.16 -6.24 -12.47
N VAL A 18 -2.32 -6.63 -13.01
CA VAL A 18 -3.62 -6.11 -12.58
C VAL A 18 -3.83 -6.53 -11.12
N VAL A 19 -3.75 -5.58 -10.19
CA VAL A 19 -4.10 -5.82 -8.78
C VAL A 19 -5.62 -6.00 -8.72
N THR A 20 -6.06 -7.23 -8.49
CA THR A 20 -7.48 -7.57 -8.37
C THR A 20 -7.88 -7.46 -6.91
N ARG A 21 -9.09 -6.92 -6.64
CA ARG A 21 -9.63 -6.86 -5.27
C ARG A 21 -9.64 -8.25 -4.63
N VAL A 22 -9.16 -8.34 -3.39
CA VAL A 22 -9.24 -9.60 -2.63
C VAL A 22 -10.66 -9.87 -2.15
N SER A 23 -10.95 -11.14 -1.85
CA SER A 23 -12.23 -11.57 -1.29
C SER A 23 -12.53 -10.87 0.04
N ARG A 24 -13.81 -10.78 0.41
CA ARG A 24 -14.20 -10.22 1.72
C ARG A 24 -13.55 -10.96 2.89
N ALA A 25 -13.50 -12.29 2.83
CA ALA A 25 -12.89 -13.11 3.87
C ALA A 25 -11.38 -12.79 4.02
N THR A 26 -10.68 -12.64 2.90
CA THR A 26 -9.26 -12.25 2.88
C THR A 26 -9.06 -10.85 3.46
N ARG A 27 -9.93 -9.89 3.11
CA ARG A 27 -9.92 -8.53 3.68
C ARG A 27 -10.02 -8.54 5.20
N VAL A 28 -10.97 -9.30 5.74
CA VAL A 28 -11.19 -9.44 7.19
C VAL A 28 -10.00 -10.09 7.88
N ALA A 29 -9.40 -11.10 7.26
CA ALA A 29 -8.19 -11.74 7.80
C ALA A 29 -7.03 -10.75 7.88
N ILE A 30 -6.74 -10.03 6.79
CA ILE A 30 -5.67 -9.01 6.76
C ILE A 30 -5.90 -7.94 7.83
N ALA A 31 -7.11 -7.39 7.94
CA ALA A 31 -7.39 -6.37 8.95
C ALA A 31 -7.27 -6.91 10.38
N THR A 32 -7.66 -8.17 10.62
CA THR A 32 -7.54 -8.83 11.92
C THR A 32 -6.08 -9.02 12.32
N ASP A 33 -5.24 -9.48 11.39
CA ASP A 33 -3.82 -9.70 11.65
C ASP A 33 -3.10 -8.37 11.89
N LEU A 34 -3.37 -7.35 11.07
CA LEU A 34 -2.79 -6.01 11.25
C LEU A 34 -3.17 -5.39 12.60
N ARG A 35 -4.40 -5.60 13.10
CA ARG A 35 -4.82 -5.12 14.43
C ARG A 35 -4.05 -5.77 15.59
N ARG A 36 -3.46 -6.94 15.39
CA ARG A 36 -2.61 -7.60 16.40
C ARG A 36 -1.18 -7.07 16.37
N LEU A 37 -0.75 -6.55 15.22
CA LEU A 37 0.62 -6.09 14.98
C LEU A 37 0.80 -4.59 15.28
N VAL A 38 -0.20 -3.78 14.92
CA VAL A 38 -0.21 -2.33 15.11
C VAL A 38 -0.66 -2.04 16.53
N THR A 39 0.20 -1.43 17.33
CA THR A 39 -0.02 -1.25 18.77
C THR A 39 -0.35 0.18 19.16
N THR A 40 0.14 1.16 18.39
CA THR A 40 -0.09 2.58 18.66
C THR A 40 -0.99 3.26 17.62
N GLY A 41 -1.19 2.61 16.48
CA GLY A 41 -1.97 3.11 15.35
C GLY A 41 -3.37 2.51 15.23
N ASP A 42 -3.99 2.81 14.10
CA ASP A 42 -5.35 2.39 13.78
C ASP A 42 -5.38 1.56 12.48
N VAL A 43 -6.28 0.58 12.41
CA VAL A 43 -6.53 -0.24 11.20
C VAL A 43 -7.95 -0.02 10.72
N LEU A 44 -8.08 0.49 9.50
CA LEU A 44 -9.33 0.85 8.85
C LEU A 44 -9.71 -0.22 7.82
N ASP A 45 -10.91 -0.76 7.93
CA ASP A 45 -11.49 -1.72 6.97
C ASP A 45 -12.98 -1.43 6.65
N ALA A 46 -13.54 -0.34 7.19
CA ALA A 46 -14.87 0.13 6.85
C ALA A 46 -14.86 0.82 5.47
N ALA A 47 -15.89 0.56 4.66
CA ALA A 47 -15.95 1.08 3.29
C ALA A 47 -15.87 2.61 3.24
N THR A 48 -16.59 3.31 4.13
CA THR A 48 -16.59 4.78 4.22
C THR A 48 -15.22 5.35 4.57
N ASP A 49 -14.46 4.66 5.42
CA ASP A 49 -13.14 5.11 5.84
C ASP A 49 -12.12 4.88 4.72
N LEU A 50 -12.29 3.83 3.91
CA LEU A 50 -11.38 3.49 2.81
C LEU A 50 -11.58 4.37 1.56
N GLU A 51 -12.78 4.93 1.36
CA GLU A 51 -13.11 5.75 0.18
C GLU A 51 -12.18 6.95 0.03
N VAL A 52 -11.81 7.62 1.13
CA VAL A 52 -10.90 8.78 1.11
C VAL A 52 -9.48 8.42 0.65
N TYR A 53 -9.13 7.14 0.76
CA TYR A 53 -7.85 6.61 0.31
C TYR A 53 -7.86 6.16 -1.15
N GLY A 54 -9.03 6.13 -1.80
CA GLY A 54 -9.20 5.65 -3.17
C GLY A 54 -8.77 6.61 -4.27
N TYR A 55 -8.42 7.85 -3.92
CA TYR A 55 -8.00 8.87 -4.88
C TYR A 55 -6.82 9.71 -4.35
N ASP A 56 -6.16 10.36 -5.30
CA ASP A 56 -5.11 11.35 -5.11
C ASP A 56 -5.46 12.64 -5.89
N ALA A 57 -4.48 13.52 -6.10
CA ALA A 57 -4.68 14.76 -6.85
C ALA A 57 -4.78 14.56 -8.37
N SER A 58 -4.67 13.34 -8.89
CA SER A 58 -4.76 13.06 -10.32
C SER A 58 -6.21 12.99 -10.80
N PHE A 59 -6.45 13.48 -12.02
CA PHE A 59 -7.76 13.34 -12.67
C PHE A 59 -8.19 11.87 -12.83
N LEU A 60 -7.22 10.96 -12.99
CA LEU A 60 -7.50 9.54 -13.19
C LEU A 60 -8.21 8.94 -11.99
N THR A 61 -7.66 9.09 -10.78
CA THR A 61 -8.22 8.46 -9.59
C THR A 61 -9.43 9.23 -9.05
N GLN A 62 -9.55 10.53 -9.36
CA GLN A 62 -10.78 11.29 -9.12
C GLN A 62 -11.97 10.77 -9.94
N LEU A 63 -11.75 10.42 -11.22
CA LEU A 63 -12.79 9.86 -12.09
C LEU A 63 -13.00 8.35 -11.89
N LYS A 64 -11.95 7.63 -11.48
CA LYS A 64 -11.95 6.17 -11.27
C LYS A 64 -11.18 5.82 -9.99
N PRO A 65 -11.81 5.96 -8.81
CA PRO A 65 -11.16 5.65 -7.54
C PRO A 65 -10.72 4.20 -7.44
N VAL A 66 -9.51 3.98 -6.91
CA VAL A 66 -8.95 2.66 -6.63
C VAL A 66 -8.87 2.49 -5.11
N VAL A 67 -9.99 2.09 -4.51
CA VAL A 67 -10.13 1.95 -3.06
C VAL A 67 -9.28 0.78 -2.54
N PRO A 68 -8.42 0.98 -1.53
CA PRO A 68 -7.62 -0.10 -0.95
C PRO A 68 -8.49 -1.14 -0.24
N ASP A 69 -7.89 -2.28 0.09
CA ASP A 69 -8.57 -3.34 0.82
C ASP A 69 -8.57 -3.10 2.33
N VAL A 70 -7.48 -2.54 2.88
CA VAL A 70 -7.29 -2.13 4.28
C VAL A 70 -6.36 -0.91 4.28
N ALA A 71 -6.51 0.00 5.24
CA ALA A 71 -5.57 1.08 5.48
C ALA A 71 -5.06 1.04 6.94
N VAL A 72 -3.80 1.43 7.14
CA VAL A 72 -3.18 1.51 8.47
C VAL A 72 -2.71 2.94 8.70
N ILE A 73 -3.13 3.53 9.83
CA ILE A 73 -2.58 4.79 10.34
C ILE A 73 -1.53 4.41 11.38
N ALA A 74 -0.28 4.27 10.96
CA ALA A 74 0.83 4.00 11.89
C ALA A 74 1.18 5.26 12.69
N ARG A 75 1.44 5.11 14.00
CA ARG A 75 1.83 6.23 14.88
C ARG A 75 3.23 6.09 15.48
N SER A 76 3.94 5.02 15.12
CA SER A 76 5.32 4.79 15.53
C SER A 76 6.11 4.08 14.44
N GLU A 77 7.43 4.17 14.51
CA GLU A 77 8.33 3.39 13.65
C GLU A 77 8.08 1.88 13.80
N ALA A 78 7.81 1.42 15.02
CA ALA A 78 7.51 0.03 15.31
C ALA A 78 6.27 -0.48 14.57
N ASP A 79 5.20 0.32 14.50
CA ASP A 79 4.01 0.00 13.70
C ASP A 79 4.37 -0.13 12.22
N VAL A 80 5.15 0.80 11.67
CA VAL A 80 5.58 0.75 10.25
C VAL A 80 6.39 -0.51 9.97
N VAL A 81 7.38 -0.82 10.82
CA VAL A 81 8.22 -2.03 10.67
C VAL A 81 7.36 -3.30 10.72
N ALA A 82 6.40 -3.37 11.64
CA ALA A 82 5.50 -4.53 11.76
C ALA A 82 4.62 -4.71 10.52
N VAL A 83 4.02 -3.63 10.01
CA VAL A 83 3.20 -3.66 8.79
C VAL A 83 4.01 -4.09 7.57
N MET A 84 5.21 -3.51 7.38
CA MET A 84 6.04 -3.80 6.22
C MET A 84 6.56 -5.24 6.23
N ARG A 85 6.93 -5.78 7.40
CA ARG A 85 7.31 -7.21 7.54
C ARG A 85 6.15 -8.13 7.19
N TYR A 86 4.99 -7.88 7.77
CA TYR A 86 3.78 -8.66 7.48
C TYR A 86 3.42 -8.64 5.99
N ALA A 87 3.50 -7.46 5.37
CA ALA A 87 3.20 -7.28 3.94
C ALA A 87 4.18 -8.03 3.03
N ASP A 88 5.48 -7.99 3.34
CA ASP A 88 6.50 -8.75 2.59
C ASP A 88 6.27 -10.26 2.71
N GLU A 89 6.09 -10.76 3.94
CA GLU A 89 5.83 -12.18 4.22
C GLU A 89 4.59 -12.70 3.47
N HIS A 90 3.54 -11.89 3.36
CA HIS A 90 2.27 -12.27 2.73
C HIS A 90 2.14 -11.78 1.28
N ARG A 91 3.19 -11.15 0.73
CA ARG A 91 3.21 -10.56 -0.63
C ARG A 91 2.05 -9.59 -0.89
N ILE A 92 1.68 -8.81 0.11
CA ILE A 92 0.63 -7.80 0.03
C ILE A 92 1.25 -6.49 -0.49
N PRO A 93 0.76 -5.92 -1.59
CA PRO A 93 1.23 -4.62 -2.06
C PRO A 93 0.84 -3.52 -1.07
N VAL A 94 1.77 -2.60 -0.82
CA VAL A 94 1.57 -1.45 0.08
C VAL A 94 1.84 -0.17 -0.69
N THR A 95 0.95 0.81 -0.55
CA THR A 95 1.12 2.17 -1.06
C THR A 95 1.25 3.12 0.14
N PRO A 96 2.43 3.70 0.43
CA PRO A 96 2.57 4.69 1.49
C PRO A 96 1.82 5.98 1.11
N ARG A 97 1.24 6.64 2.11
CA ARG A 97 0.49 7.90 1.96
C ARG A 97 0.78 8.83 3.14
N GLY A 98 0.92 10.12 2.86
CA GLY A 98 1.16 11.19 3.84
C GLY A 98 0.34 12.43 3.55
#